data_AF-A0A2V5XNH0-F1
#
_entry.id   AF-A0A2V5XNH0-F1
#
_cell.length_a   1.000
_cell.length_b   1.000
_cell.length_c   1.000
_cell.angle_alpha   90.00
_cell.angle_beta   90.00
_cell.angle_gamma   90.00
#
_symmetry.space_group_name_H-M   'P 1'
#
loop_
_entity.id
_entity.type
_entity.pdbx_description
1 polymer ?
#
loop_
_entity_poly.entity_id
_entity_poly.type
_entity_poly.pdbx_seq_one_letter_code
_entity_poly.pdbx_strand_id
1 'polypeptide(L)'
;VDGFHPENIAKLALGDPTGLVPCTPLGVQHLLIESKIDISGAHVIILGRSMIVGKPLALLLMQKNRDADATVTVVHSRSRNLAEITRSADILIAAIGQANFVKTEHVRDGAAVVDVGINRVDEPASERGYRLVGDVAFDEVAEKASAITPVPGGVGPMTIAMLMSNTVKASRAINSV
;
A
#
# COMPACT_ATOMS: atom_id res chain seq x y z
N VAL A 1 -1.99 8.83 16.99
CA VAL A 1 -0.85 8.06 16.43
C VAL A 1 -1.10 7.56 15.01
N ASP A 2 -2.33 7.61 14.49
CA ASP A 2 -2.66 7.19 13.12
C ASP A 2 -2.10 8.05 11.98
N GLY A 3 -1.46 9.19 12.28
CA GLY A 3 -0.82 10.04 11.25
C GLY A 3 -1.79 10.85 10.36
N PHE A 4 -3.11 10.82 10.61
CA PHE A 4 -4.09 11.50 9.75
C PHE A 4 -4.25 13.01 10.00
N HIS A 5 -3.73 13.54 11.11
CA HIS A 5 -3.82 14.97 11.39
C HIS A 5 -3.16 15.77 10.25
N PRO A 6 -3.76 16.89 9.77
CA PRO A 6 -3.21 17.65 8.65
C PRO A 6 -1.74 18.04 8.81
N GLU A 7 -1.32 18.34 10.04
CA GLU A 7 0.09 18.62 10.35
C GLU A 7 1.01 17.43 10.04
N ASN A 8 0.59 16.20 10.34
CA ASN A 8 1.37 15.00 10.01
C ASN A 8 1.45 14.77 8.50
N ILE A 9 0.38 15.08 7.76
CA ILE A 9 0.38 15.00 6.30
C ILE A 9 1.30 16.09 5.70
N ALA A 10 1.29 17.30 6.26
CA ALA A 10 2.20 18.36 5.86
C ALA A 10 3.67 17.97 6.14
N LYS A 11 3.95 17.45 7.34
CA LYS A 11 5.27 16.91 7.70
C LYS A 11 5.71 15.80 6.76
N LEU A 12 4.83 14.85 6.44
CA LEU A 12 5.11 13.80 5.45
C LEU A 12 5.43 14.39 4.07
N ALA A 13 4.64 15.35 3.58
CA ALA A 13 4.89 16.01 2.30
C ALA A 13 6.24 16.75 2.28
N LEU A 14 6.64 17.35 3.41
CA LEU A 14 7.91 18.05 3.59
C LEU A 14 9.10 17.13 3.84
N GLY A 15 8.88 15.83 4.09
CA GLY A 15 9.92 14.90 4.52
C GLY A 15 10.42 15.14 5.95
N ASP A 16 9.62 15.78 6.81
CA ASP A 16 9.94 16.04 8.21
C ASP A 16 9.83 14.74 9.04
N PRO A 17 10.95 14.23 9.60
CA PRO A 17 10.98 12.96 10.31
C PRO A 17 10.23 13.00 11.64
N THR A 18 9.83 14.17 12.14
CA THR A 18 9.03 14.29 13.37
C THR A 18 7.56 13.94 13.15
N GLY A 19 7.08 13.91 11.89
CA GLY A 19 5.71 13.53 11.56
C GLY A 19 5.41 12.05 11.80
N LEU A 20 4.16 11.75 12.13
CA LEU A 20 3.63 10.37 12.16
C LEU A 20 3.06 10.03 10.79
N VAL A 21 3.57 8.97 10.16
CA VAL A 21 3.08 8.50 8.86
C VAL A 21 1.84 7.63 9.07
N PRO A 22 0.81 7.71 8.22
CA PRO A 22 -0.32 6.81 8.32
C PRO A 22 0.07 5.33 8.30
N CYS A 23 -0.56 4.55 9.18
CA CYS A 23 -0.11 3.20 9.54
C CYS A 23 -0.10 2.24 8.34
N THR A 24 -1.11 2.29 7.48
CA THR A 24 -1.22 1.42 6.31
C THR A 24 -0.16 1.77 5.24
N PRO A 25 0.02 3.03 4.81
CA PRO A 25 1.17 3.42 3.98
C PRO A 25 2.53 2.98 4.53
N LEU A 26 2.77 3.21 5.81
CA LEU A 26 4.02 2.81 6.47
C LEU A 26 4.17 1.28 6.46
N GLY A 27 3.08 0.54 6.66
CA GLY A 27 3.07 -0.92 6.63
C GLY A 27 3.38 -1.48 5.24
N VAL A 28 2.87 -0.83 4.19
CA VAL A 28 3.20 -1.18 2.80
C VAL A 28 4.68 -0.96 2.50
N GLN A 29 5.23 0.20 2.89
CA GLN A 29 6.67 0.46 2.73
C GLN A 29 7.51 -0.60 3.45
N HIS A 30 7.17 -0.93 4.70
CA HIS A 30 7.86 -1.97 5.45
C HIS A 30 7.77 -3.35 4.80
N LEU A 31 6.62 -3.74 4.24
CA LEU A 31 6.48 -5.01 3.52
C LEU A 31 7.42 -5.09 2.32
N LEU A 32 7.55 -4.00 1.54
CA LEU A 32 8.45 -3.95 0.40
C LEU A 32 9.92 -4.10 0.85
N ILE A 33 10.32 -3.39 1.91
CA ILE A 33 11.67 -3.45 2.47
C ILE A 33 12.01 -4.85 2.99
N GLU A 34 11.15 -5.43 3.84
CA GLU A 34 11.38 -6.76 4.43
C GLU A 34 11.36 -7.87 3.37
N SER A 35 10.59 -7.66 2.28
CA SER A 35 10.55 -8.56 1.13
C SER A 35 11.71 -8.35 0.15
N LYS A 36 12.64 -7.43 0.44
CA LYS A 36 13.80 -7.08 -0.41
C LYS A 36 13.41 -6.65 -1.83
N ILE A 37 12.26 -5.99 -1.96
CA ILE A 37 11.85 -5.34 -3.20
C ILE A 37 12.56 -3.99 -3.28
N ASP A 38 13.28 -3.74 -4.37
CA ASP A 38 13.95 -2.46 -4.59
C ASP A 38 12.92 -1.38 -4.90
N ILE A 39 12.88 -0.34 -4.06
CA ILE A 39 11.95 0.79 -4.19
C ILE A 39 12.64 1.95 -4.92
N SER A 40 13.95 2.11 -4.75
CA SER A 40 14.68 3.25 -5.29
C SER A 40 14.75 3.15 -6.81
N GLY A 41 14.30 4.20 -7.50
CA GLY A 41 14.22 4.23 -8.96
C GLY A 41 13.09 3.39 -9.56
N ALA A 42 12.36 2.61 -8.76
CA ALA A 42 11.24 1.80 -9.25
C ALA A 42 10.07 2.69 -9.71
N HIS A 43 9.38 2.26 -10.77
CA HIS A 43 8.10 2.82 -11.17
C HIS A 43 6.98 2.19 -10.35
N VAL A 44 6.51 2.93 -9.34
CA VAL A 44 5.41 2.52 -8.46
C VAL A 44 4.10 3.07 -8.99
N ILE A 45 3.11 2.20 -9.16
CA ILE A 45 1.74 2.61 -9.49
C ILE A 45 0.83 2.34 -8.31
N ILE A 46 0.16 3.39 -7.86
CA ILE A 46 -0.82 3.32 -6.78
C ILE A 46 -2.21 3.46 -7.37
N LEU A 47 -2.97 2.36 -7.35
CA LEU A 47 -4.38 2.34 -7.72
C LEU A 47 -5.21 2.74 -6.50
N GLY A 48 -5.63 4.00 -6.48
CA GLY A 48 -6.36 4.61 -5.37
C GLY A 48 -5.72 5.90 -4.87
N ARG A 49 -6.55 6.88 -4.51
CA ARG A 49 -6.11 8.23 -4.06
C ARG A 49 -6.81 8.69 -2.79
N SER A 50 -7.15 7.75 -1.91
CA SER A 50 -7.76 8.05 -0.61
C SER A 50 -6.79 8.85 0.27
N MET A 51 -7.34 9.59 1.24
CA MET A 51 -6.55 10.33 2.23
C MET A 51 -5.84 9.41 3.22
N ILE A 52 -6.32 8.16 3.38
CA ILE A 52 -5.83 7.22 4.38
C ILE A 52 -4.73 6.29 3.84
N VAL A 53 -4.71 6.00 2.53
CA VAL A 53 -3.73 5.11 1.90
C VAL A 53 -3.07 5.76 0.70
N GLY A 54 -3.80 5.97 -0.40
CA GLY A 54 -3.17 6.24 -1.70
C GLY A 54 -2.31 7.51 -1.73
N LYS A 55 -2.85 8.64 -1.27
CA LYS A 55 -2.10 9.91 -1.23
C LYS A 55 -0.91 9.89 -0.26
N PRO A 56 -1.06 9.50 1.01
CA PRO A 56 0.09 9.45 1.92
C PRO A 56 1.14 8.42 1.47
N LEU A 57 0.74 7.29 0.88
CA LEU A 57 1.69 6.31 0.34
C LEU A 57 2.48 6.87 -0.84
N ALA A 58 1.83 7.63 -1.73
CA ALA A 58 2.53 8.31 -2.81
C ALA A 58 3.60 9.27 -2.26
N LEU A 59 3.22 10.12 -1.31
CA LEU A 59 4.14 11.08 -0.67
C LEU A 59 5.29 10.39 0.06
N LEU A 60 5.05 9.21 0.65
CA LEU A 60 6.04 8.42 1.36
C LEU A 60 7.06 7.80 0.40
N LEU A 61 6.59 7.15 -0.67
CA LEU A 61 7.47 6.42 -1.60
C LEU A 61 8.25 7.34 -2.54
N MET A 62 7.81 8.59 -2.74
CA MET A 62 8.55 9.59 -3.52
C MET A 62 9.60 10.38 -2.70
N GLN A 63 9.74 10.09 -1.40
CA GLN A 63 10.76 10.75 -0.58
C GLN A 63 12.16 10.40 -1.07
N LYS A 64 13.09 11.36 -1.01
CA LYS A 64 14.49 11.16 -1.41
C LYS A 64 15.29 10.44 -0.31
N ASN A 65 15.10 9.13 -0.17
CA ASN A 65 15.87 8.28 0.74
C ASN A 65 15.88 6.81 0.29
N ARG A 66 16.75 5.99 0.87
CA ARG A 66 16.96 4.58 0.48
C ARG A 66 15.74 3.66 0.67
N ASP A 67 14.85 4.01 1.58
CA ASP A 67 13.64 3.23 1.91
C ASP A 67 12.45 3.69 1.03
N ALA A 68 12.71 4.59 0.07
CA ALA A 68 11.79 5.24 -0.84
C ALA A 68 12.52 5.56 -2.17
N ASP A 69 12.34 6.78 -2.70
CA ASP A 69 12.96 7.31 -3.93
C ASP A 69 12.43 6.66 -5.23
N ALA A 70 11.13 6.35 -5.26
CA ALA A 70 10.44 5.82 -6.41
C ALA A 70 9.90 6.91 -7.36
N THR A 71 9.75 6.56 -8.64
CA THR A 71 8.86 7.29 -9.56
C THR A 71 7.43 6.84 -9.31
N VAL A 72 6.54 7.73 -8.84
CA VAL A 72 5.18 7.34 -8.42
C VAL A 72 4.11 7.87 -9.36
N THR A 73 3.26 6.97 -9.89
CA THR A 73 2.04 7.31 -10.63
C THR A 73 0.80 6.93 -9.84
N VAL A 74 -0.07 7.90 -9.54
CA VAL A 74 -1.34 7.65 -8.86
C VAL A 74 -2.48 7.57 -9.87
N VAL A 75 -3.13 6.41 -9.97
CA VAL A 75 -4.29 6.18 -10.84
C VAL A 75 -5.59 6.05 -10.04
N HIS A 76 -6.71 6.37 -10.66
CA HIS A 76 -8.02 6.44 -10.01
C HIS A 76 -9.16 6.18 -11.01
N SER A 77 -10.41 6.22 -10.53
CA SER A 77 -11.64 5.94 -11.29
C SER A 77 -11.89 6.82 -12.53
N ARG A 78 -11.02 7.78 -12.84
CA ARG A 78 -11.10 8.65 -14.02
C ARG A 78 -9.84 8.63 -14.88
N SER A 79 -8.84 7.83 -14.48
CA SER A 79 -7.66 7.56 -15.29
C SER A 79 -8.09 6.78 -16.53
N ARG A 80 -7.67 7.24 -17.71
CA ARG A 80 -7.87 6.53 -18.98
C ARG A 80 -6.80 5.46 -19.15
N ASN A 81 -7.08 4.43 -19.94
CA ASN A 81 -6.15 3.34 -20.25
C ASN A 81 -5.54 2.69 -19.01
N LEU A 82 -6.37 2.39 -18.00
CA LEU A 82 -5.90 1.92 -16.70
C LEU A 82 -4.97 0.70 -16.78
N ALA A 83 -5.33 -0.29 -17.60
CA ALA A 83 -4.53 -1.50 -17.78
C ALA A 83 -3.18 -1.22 -18.45
N GLU A 84 -3.12 -0.26 -19.39
CA GLU A 84 -1.86 0.17 -20.01
C GLU A 84 -0.94 0.81 -18.99
N ILE A 85 -1.47 1.75 -18.20
CA ILE A 85 -0.70 2.44 -17.16
C ILE A 85 -0.21 1.44 -16.13
N THR A 86 -1.11 0.66 -15.52
CA THR A 86 -0.77 -0.30 -14.44
C THR A 86 0.25 -1.36 -14.86
N ARG A 87 0.26 -1.81 -16.13
CA ARG A 87 1.28 -2.74 -16.64
C ARG A 87 2.68 -2.15 -16.71
N SER A 88 2.85 -0.84 -16.68
CA SER A 88 4.19 -0.23 -16.66
C SER A 88 4.86 -0.24 -15.27
N ALA A 89 4.17 -0.74 -14.24
CA ALA A 89 4.66 -0.75 -12.87
C ALA A 89 5.72 -1.82 -12.61
N ASP A 90 6.81 -1.45 -11.95
CA ASP A 90 7.67 -2.39 -11.24
C ASP A 90 6.97 -2.88 -9.96
N ILE A 91 6.23 -1.96 -9.30
CA ILE A 91 5.46 -2.22 -8.08
C ILE A 91 4.04 -1.69 -8.27
N LEU A 92 3.05 -2.57 -8.21
CA LEU A 92 1.62 -2.20 -8.27
C LEU A 92 0.99 -2.30 -6.88
N ILE A 93 0.37 -1.22 -6.43
CA ILE A 93 -0.31 -1.15 -5.13
C ILE A 93 -1.81 -0.93 -5.35
N ALA A 94 -2.63 -1.89 -4.95
CA ALA A 94 -4.09 -1.84 -5.09
C ALA A 94 -4.76 -1.41 -3.78
N ALA A 95 -5.47 -0.28 -3.81
CA ALA A 95 -6.11 0.33 -2.64
C ALA A 95 -7.41 1.08 -3.01
N ILE A 96 -8.32 0.40 -3.69
CA ILE A 96 -9.60 0.92 -4.19
C ILE A 96 -10.84 0.35 -3.50
N GLY A 97 -10.72 -0.75 -2.76
CA GLY A 97 -11.86 -1.39 -2.11
C GLY A 97 -12.86 -1.96 -3.12
N GLN A 98 -12.36 -2.67 -4.12
CA GLN A 98 -13.17 -3.38 -5.12
C GLN A 98 -12.63 -4.80 -5.29
N ALA A 99 -13.42 -5.77 -4.84
CA ALA A 99 -13.06 -7.19 -4.86
C ALA A 99 -12.59 -7.66 -6.25
N ASN A 100 -11.39 -8.24 -6.31
CA ASN A 100 -10.82 -8.89 -7.50
C ASN A 100 -10.82 -8.01 -8.77
N PHE A 101 -10.70 -6.69 -8.60
CA PHE A 101 -10.67 -5.74 -9.71
C PHE A 101 -9.37 -5.84 -10.50
N VAL A 102 -8.23 -5.90 -9.81
CA VAL A 102 -6.91 -6.04 -10.43
C VAL A 102 -6.71 -7.49 -10.84
N LYS A 103 -6.46 -7.67 -12.13
CA LYS A 103 -6.34 -8.97 -12.81
C LYS A 103 -5.06 -9.03 -13.64
N THR A 104 -4.81 -10.18 -14.27
CA THR A 104 -3.66 -10.48 -15.14
C THR A 104 -3.35 -9.39 -16.16
N GLU A 105 -4.36 -8.74 -16.74
CA GLU A 105 -4.17 -7.66 -17.72
C GLU A 105 -3.63 -6.36 -17.13
N HIS A 106 -3.69 -6.17 -15.81
CA HIS A 106 -3.21 -4.98 -15.12
C HIS A 106 -1.76 -5.10 -14.66
N VAL A 107 -1.19 -6.30 -14.70
CA VAL A 107 0.11 -6.63 -14.09
C VAL A 107 1.07 -7.11 -15.17
N ARG A 108 2.29 -6.58 -15.20
CA ARG A 108 3.37 -7.11 -16.05
C ARG A 108 4.06 -8.30 -15.39
N ASP A 109 4.78 -9.07 -16.19
CA ASP A 109 5.59 -10.18 -15.68
C ASP A 109 6.68 -9.64 -14.74
N GLY A 110 6.84 -10.30 -13.59
CA GLY A 110 7.85 -9.98 -12.59
C GLY A 110 7.58 -8.75 -11.72
N ALA A 111 6.40 -8.12 -11.82
CA ALA A 111 6.04 -7.01 -10.93
C ALA A 111 5.80 -7.48 -9.48
N ALA A 112 6.12 -6.64 -8.51
CA ALA A 112 5.68 -6.82 -7.12
C ALA A 112 4.27 -6.25 -6.96
N VAL A 113 3.38 -6.96 -6.29
CA VAL A 113 1.97 -6.56 -6.11
C VAL A 113 1.62 -6.48 -4.62
N VAL A 114 1.15 -5.32 -4.18
CA VAL A 114 0.66 -5.11 -2.81
C VAL A 114 -0.83 -4.84 -2.84
N ASP A 115 -1.59 -5.76 -2.25
CA ASP A 115 -3.04 -5.68 -2.10
C ASP A 115 -3.41 -5.15 -0.71
N VAL A 116 -3.89 -3.91 -0.70
CA VAL A 116 -4.36 -3.23 0.52
C VAL A 116 -5.87 -3.44 0.72
N GLY A 117 -6.57 -3.94 -0.31
CA GLY A 117 -8.01 -4.11 -0.31
C GLY A 117 -8.49 -5.08 0.77
N ILE A 118 -9.63 -4.76 1.39
CA ILE A 118 -10.35 -5.67 2.28
C ILE A 118 -11.82 -5.60 1.89
N ASN A 119 -12.27 -6.64 1.19
CA ASN A 119 -13.62 -6.76 0.68
C ASN A 119 -14.29 -8.00 1.27
N ARG A 120 -15.58 -7.91 1.60
CA ARG A 120 -16.38 -9.07 2.03
C ARG A 120 -17.13 -9.60 0.83
N VAL A 121 -17.00 -10.89 0.58
CA VAL A 121 -17.77 -11.61 -0.46
C VAL A 121 -18.56 -12.69 0.24
N ASP A 122 -19.86 -12.76 -0.08
CA ASP A 122 -20.77 -13.74 0.51
C ASP A 122 -20.27 -15.16 0.28
N GLU A 123 -20.20 -15.92 1.36
CA GLU A 123 -19.84 -17.33 1.35
C GLU A 123 -20.65 -18.02 2.46
N PRO A 124 -21.91 -18.38 2.17
CA PRO A 124 -22.83 -18.92 3.17
C PRO A 124 -22.33 -20.20 3.84
N ALA A 125 -21.44 -20.94 3.19
CA ALA A 125 -20.81 -22.15 3.72
C ALA A 125 -19.70 -21.87 4.75
N SER A 126 -19.19 -20.63 4.84
CA SER A 126 -18.19 -20.24 5.82
C SER A 126 -18.82 -19.95 7.19
N GLU A 127 -18.06 -20.12 8.28
CA GLU A 127 -18.52 -19.85 9.65
C GLU A 127 -19.07 -18.41 9.84
N ARG A 128 -18.52 -17.45 9.09
CA ARG A 128 -18.90 -16.03 9.17
C ARG A 128 -19.96 -15.61 8.15
N GLY A 129 -20.35 -16.50 7.23
CA GLY A 129 -21.21 -16.20 6.09
C GLY A 129 -20.55 -15.38 4.98
N TYR A 130 -19.26 -15.05 5.09
CA TYR A 130 -18.47 -14.33 4.10
C TYR A 130 -16.99 -14.69 4.21
N ARG A 131 -16.27 -14.53 3.10
CA ARG A 131 -14.80 -14.51 3.07
C ARG A 131 -14.27 -13.10 2.81
N LEU A 132 -13.04 -12.89 3.26
CA LEU A 132 -12.28 -11.69 2.93
C LEU A 132 -11.48 -11.93 1.65
N VAL A 133 -11.57 -10.99 0.72
CA VAL A 133 -10.76 -10.94 -0.49
C VAL A 133 -10.18 -9.55 -0.66
N GLY A 134 -9.08 -9.46 -1.38
CA GLY A 134 -8.45 -8.19 -1.66
C GLY A 134 -9.01 -7.51 -2.91
N ASP A 135 -8.33 -6.46 -3.35
CA ASP A 135 -8.62 -5.78 -4.61
C ASP A 135 -8.04 -6.54 -5.82
N VAL A 136 -7.15 -7.51 -5.58
CA VAL A 136 -6.45 -8.30 -6.59
C VAL A 136 -7.04 -9.70 -6.68
N ALA A 137 -7.26 -10.18 -7.89
CA ALA A 137 -7.54 -11.58 -8.19
C ALA A 137 -6.26 -12.40 -7.95
N PHE A 138 -6.00 -12.77 -6.69
CA PHE A 138 -4.72 -13.31 -6.23
C PHE A 138 -4.23 -14.50 -7.05
N ASP A 139 -5.08 -15.52 -7.26
CA ASP A 139 -4.68 -16.76 -7.93
C ASP A 139 -4.22 -16.49 -9.38
N GLU A 140 -4.90 -15.60 -10.10
CA GLU A 140 -4.56 -15.24 -11.48
C GLU A 140 -3.27 -14.40 -11.55
N VAL A 141 -3.10 -13.47 -10.62
CA VAL A 141 -1.98 -12.51 -10.64
C VAL A 141 -0.70 -13.12 -10.07
N ALA A 142 -0.81 -14.07 -9.13
CA ALA A 142 0.33 -14.75 -8.51
C ALA A 142 1.20 -15.50 -9.53
N GLU A 143 0.63 -15.98 -10.64
CA GLU A 143 1.39 -16.65 -11.70
C GLU A 143 2.36 -15.70 -12.45
N LYS A 144 2.10 -14.39 -12.42
CA LYS A 144 2.91 -13.37 -13.11
C LYS A 144 3.78 -12.55 -12.19
N ALA A 145 3.31 -12.28 -10.97
CA ALA A 145 3.98 -11.41 -10.02
C ALA A 145 5.26 -12.07 -9.48
N SER A 146 6.32 -11.29 -9.28
CA SER A 146 7.53 -11.76 -8.58
C SER A 146 7.30 -11.90 -7.07
N ALA A 147 6.39 -11.08 -6.53
CA ALA A 147 5.91 -11.14 -5.16
C ALA A 147 4.49 -10.59 -5.10
N ILE A 148 3.64 -11.17 -4.25
CA ILE A 148 2.26 -10.72 -4.07
C ILE A 148 1.81 -10.90 -2.62
N THR A 149 1.14 -9.89 -2.06
CA THR A 149 0.57 -10.02 -0.71
C THR A 149 -0.79 -10.72 -0.75
N PRO A 150 -1.04 -11.73 0.11
CA PRO A 150 -2.35 -12.37 0.20
C PRO A 150 -3.34 -11.48 0.96
N VAL A 151 -4.63 -11.68 0.69
CA VAL A 151 -5.72 -11.14 1.51
C VAL A 151 -6.66 -12.29 1.90
N PRO A 152 -6.82 -12.58 3.20
CA PRO A 152 -6.16 -11.95 4.36
C PRO A 152 -4.67 -12.34 4.51
N GLY A 153 -3.95 -11.65 5.40
CA GLY A 153 -2.58 -12.02 5.80
C GLY A 153 -1.46 -11.10 5.30
N GLY A 154 -1.75 -10.19 4.37
CA GLY A 154 -0.80 -9.20 3.86
C GLY A 154 -0.76 -7.90 4.68
N VAL A 155 -1.35 -6.84 4.14
CA VAL A 155 -1.22 -5.46 4.68
C VAL A 155 -1.96 -5.24 6.01
N GLY A 156 -3.04 -5.98 6.26
CA GLY A 156 -3.87 -5.84 7.46
C GLY A 156 -3.07 -5.92 8.78
N PRO A 157 -2.35 -7.03 9.05
CA PRO A 157 -1.49 -7.18 10.23
C PRO A 157 -0.44 -6.05 10.38
N MET A 158 0.12 -5.58 9.26
CA MET A 158 1.12 -4.52 9.28
C MET A 158 0.55 -3.17 9.73
N THR A 159 -0.73 -2.91 9.45
CA THR A 159 -1.39 -1.69 9.92
C THR A 159 -1.37 -1.61 11.45
N ILE A 160 -1.60 -2.72 12.14
CA ILE A 160 -1.57 -2.79 13.61
C ILE A 160 -0.14 -2.67 14.12
N ALA A 161 0.82 -3.36 13.49
CA ALA A 161 2.23 -3.22 13.86
C ALA A 161 2.73 -1.77 13.74
N MET A 162 2.33 -1.06 12.68
CA MET A 162 2.72 0.34 12.47
C MET A 162 2.00 1.31 13.40
N LEU A 163 0.78 1.00 13.84
CA LEU A 163 0.12 1.73 14.93
C LEU A 163 0.96 1.66 16.21
N MET A 164 1.45 0.48 16.57
CA MET A 164 2.33 0.31 17.74
C MET A 164 3.66 1.03 17.55
N SER A 165 4.27 0.94 16.36
CA SER A 165 5.49 1.69 16.01
C SER A 165 5.32 3.21 16.18
N ASN A 166 4.25 3.78 15.64
CA ASN A 166 3.91 5.19 15.81
C ASN A 166 3.66 5.57 17.27
N THR A 167 3.07 4.66 18.06
CA THR A 167 2.85 4.87 19.49
C THR A 167 4.17 4.98 20.25
N VAL A 168 5.12 4.08 19.98
CA VAL A 168 6.47 4.15 20.56
C VAL A 168 7.20 5.43 20.11
N LYS A 169 7.11 5.79 18.82
CA LYS A 169 7.69 7.03 18.29
C LYS A 169 7.16 8.27 19.01
N ALA A 170 5.83 8.37 19.17
CA ALA A 170 5.20 9.48 19.88
C ALA A 170 5.58 9.51 21.36
N SER A 171 5.61 8.36 22.03
CA SER A 171 6.05 8.27 23.43
C SER A 171 7.49 8.74 23.62
N ARG A 172 8.41 8.32 22.74
CA ARG A 172 9.81 8.79 22.77
C ARG A 172 9.91 10.30 22.56
N ALA A 173 9.16 10.85 21.61
CA ALA A 173 9.17 12.28 21.34
C ALA A 173 8.71 13.13 22.53
N ILE A 174 7.72 12.65 23.31
CA ILE A 174 7.22 13.34 24.50
C ILE A 174 8.21 13.24 25.68
N ASN A 175 8.91 12.11 25.81
CA ASN A 175 9.78 11.81 26.96
C ASN A 175 11.27 12.10 26.73
N SER A 176 11.65 12.56 25.54
CA SER A 176 13.02 13.00 25.27
C SER A 176 13.23 14.40 25.86
N VAL A 177 13.50 14.43 27.16
CA VAL A 177 14.09 15.57 27.90
C VAL A 177 15.60 15.42 27.91
#